data_AF-A0A2E6TGX5-F1
#
_entry.id   AF-A0A2E6TGX5-F1
#
_cell.length_a   1.000
_cell.length_b   1.000
_cell.length_c   1.000
_cell.angle_alpha   90.00
_cell.angle_beta   90.00
_cell.angle_gamma   90.00
#
_symmetry.space_group_name_H-M   'P 1'
#
loop_
_entity.id
_entity.type
_entity.pdbx_description
1 polymer ?
#
loop_
_entity_poly.entity_id
_entity_poly.type
_entity_poly.pdbx_seq_one_letter_code
_entity_poly.pdbx_strand_id
1 'polypeptide(L)'
;MWLYTHKGFLSIVQDFKDESLVIVRGKFKEDIQTYFPSAKVKIDTDTDYKFRTSLPKVEVAERLWKYVLSELNVRRWGRKKPKEKKIS
;
A
#
# COMPACT_ATOMS: atom_id res chain seq x y z
N MET A 1 4.40 -5.58 9.15
CA MET A 1 3.21 -5.94 8.33
C MET A 1 3.66 -6.25 6.91
N TRP A 2 3.13 -7.31 6.32
CA TRP A 2 3.29 -7.61 4.89
C TRP A 2 1.98 -7.32 4.16
N LEU A 3 2.08 -6.75 2.96
CA LEU A 3 0.94 -6.42 2.12
C LEU A 3 1.21 -6.96 0.71
N TYR A 4 0.40 -7.94 0.31
CA TYR A 4 0.40 -8.49 -1.05
C TYR A 4 -0.82 -7.99 -1.80
N THR A 5 -0.58 -7.51 -3.01
CA THR A 5 -1.62 -6.93 -3.87
C THR A 5 -1.38 -7.32 -5.33
N HIS A 6 -2.37 -7.07 -6.19
CA HIS A 6 -2.17 -7.18 -7.64
C HIS A 6 -1.14 -6.18 -8.20
N LYS A 7 -0.72 -5.17 -7.40
CA LYS A 7 0.28 -4.17 -7.78
C LYS A 7 1.67 -4.43 -7.18
N GLY A 8 1.87 -5.57 -6.50
CA GLY A 8 3.15 -5.94 -5.91
C GLY A 8 3.11 -6.17 -4.41
N PHE A 9 4.30 -6.19 -3.81
CA PHE A 9 4.54 -6.57 -2.42
C PHE A 9 5.18 -5.45 -1.60
N LEU A 10 4.64 -5.18 -0.42
CA LEU A 10 5.24 -4.28 0.55
C LEU A 10 5.47 -4.97 1.90
N SER A 11 6.62 -4.68 2.52
CA SER A 11 6.93 -5.00 3.91
C SER A 11 7.12 -3.71 4.68
N ILE A 12 6.19 -3.40 5.57
CA ILE A 12 6.11 -2.15 6.32
C ILE A 12 6.39 -2.45 7.78
N VAL A 13 7.42 -1.82 8.34
CA VAL A 13 7.80 -1.97 9.75
C VAL A 13 8.03 -0.60 10.36
N GLN A 14 7.74 -0.46 11.65
CA GLN A 14 8.06 0.76 12.38
C GLN A 14 9.59 0.94 12.43
N ASP A 15 10.04 2.18 12.27
CA ASP A 15 11.44 2.50 12.52
C ASP A 15 11.69 2.42 14.03
N PHE A 16 12.77 1.75 14.41
CA PHE A 16 13.13 1.54 15.81
C PHE A 16 13.74 2.79 16.46
N LYS A 17 14.20 3.75 15.65
CA LYS A 17 14.79 5.01 16.12
C LYS A 17 13.76 6.14 16.19
N ASP A 18 12.71 6.08 15.37
CA ASP A 18 11.69 7.12 15.28
C ASP A 18 10.31 6.50 15.02
N GLU A 19 9.47 6.51 16.05
CA GLU A 19 8.14 5.92 15.98
C GLU A 19 7.18 6.67 15.07
N SER A 20 7.50 7.91 14.66
CA SER A 20 6.73 8.67 13.68
C SER A 20 6.93 8.16 12.24
N LEU A 21 7.98 7.37 12.02
CA LEU A 21 8.36 6.82 10.72
C LEU A 21 8.07 5.31 10.62
N VAL A 22 7.92 4.88 9.38
CA VAL A 22 7.93 3.48 9.00
C VAL A 22 8.94 3.27 7.88
N ILE A 23 9.59 2.12 7.90
CA ILE A 23 10.41 1.63 6.81
C ILE A 23 9.52 0.79 5.90
N VAL A 24 9.30 1.30 4.69
CA VAL A 24 8.57 0.61 3.63
C VAL A 24 9.59 -0.08 2.73
N ARG A 25 9.47 -1.40 2.59
CA ARG A 25 10.41 -2.25 1.86
C ARG A 25 9.71 -2.99 0.73
N GLY A 26 10.41 -3.20 -0.37
CA GLY A 26 9.95 -3.92 -1.55
C GLY A 26 10.99 -4.91 -2.04
N LYS A 27 10.56 -5.91 -2.83
CA LYS A 27 11.47 -6.80 -3.54
C LYS A 27 12.03 -6.13 -4.78
N PHE A 28 11.19 -5.33 -5.43
CA PHE A 28 11.54 -4.47 -6.56
C PHE A 28 11.34 -3.00 -6.18
N LYS A 29 11.96 -2.08 -6.94
CA LYS A 29 11.82 -0.64 -6.68
C LYS A 29 10.37 -0.18 -6.93
N GLU A 30 9.76 -0.78 -7.95
CA GLU A 30 8.42 -0.53 -8.45
C GLU A 30 7.35 -0.91 -7.42
N ASP A 31 7.61 -1.91 -6.58
CA ASP A 31 6.74 -2.28 -5.46
C ASP A 31 6.46 -1.06 -4.57
N ILE A 32 7.48 -0.25 -4.28
CA ILE A 32 7.35 0.95 -3.45
C ILE A 32 6.77 2.10 -4.27
N GLN A 33 7.33 2.37 -5.45
CA GLN A 33 6.97 3.55 -6.24
C GLN A 33 5.53 3.53 -6.77
N THR A 34 4.94 2.35 -6.97
CA THR A 34 3.53 2.22 -7.35
C THR A 34 2.59 2.80 -6.29
N TYR A 35 2.98 2.74 -5.02
CA TYR A 35 2.22 3.30 -3.91
C TYR A 35 2.68 4.71 -3.55
N PHE A 36 3.99 4.96 -3.61
CA PHE A 36 4.62 6.22 -3.20
C PHE A 36 5.54 6.74 -4.32
N PRO A 37 4.99 7.38 -5.37
CA PRO A 37 5.77 7.75 -6.56
C PRO A 37 6.96 8.68 -6.27
N SER A 38 6.83 9.53 -5.25
CA SER A 38 7.85 10.50 -4.85
C SER A 38 8.83 9.95 -3.81
N ALA A 39 8.73 8.66 -3.43
CA ALA A 39 9.58 8.07 -2.41
C ALA A 39 11.05 8.01 -2.86
N LYS A 40 11.95 8.41 -1.95
CA LYS A 40 13.40 8.29 -2.14
C LYS A 40 13.85 6.88 -1.77
N VAL A 41 13.76 5.97 -2.72
CA VAL A 41 14.12 4.56 -2.54
C VAL A 41 15.64 4.39 -2.46
N LYS A 42 16.10 3.80 -1.37
CA LYS A 42 17.48 3.36 -1.15
C LYS A 42 17.59 1.86 -1.42
N ILE A 43 18.83 1.44 -1.69
CA ILE A 43 19.20 0.06 -1.92
C ILE A 43 20.07 -0.42 -0.75
N ASP A 44 19.75 -1.59 -0.23
CA ASP A 44 20.52 -2.28 0.80
C ASP A 44 20.64 -3.76 0.40
N THR A 45 21.82 -4.17 -0.06
CA THR A 45 22.03 -5.49 -0.65
C THR A 45 22.16 -6.62 0.36
N ASP A 46 22.30 -6.31 1.64
CA ASP A 46 22.65 -7.29 2.68
C ASP A 46 21.41 -7.80 3.43
N THR A 47 20.24 -7.69 2.82
CA THR A 47 18.95 -7.98 3.45
C THR A 47 17.93 -8.55 2.46
N ASP A 48 16.94 -9.29 2.96
CA ASP A 48 15.91 -9.97 2.15
C ASP A 48 15.09 -9.02 1.25
N TYR A 49 14.96 -7.76 1.64
CA TYR A 49 14.22 -6.73 0.90
C TYR A 49 15.15 -5.58 0.54
N LYS A 50 15.72 -5.69 -0.66
CA LYS A 50 16.76 -4.79 -1.18
C LYS A 50 16.33 -3.33 -1.23
N PHE A 51 15.09 -3.07 -1.61
CA PHE A 51 14.59 -1.71 -1.81
C PHE A 51 13.85 -1.23 -0.57
N ARG A 52 14.15 -0.01 -0.13
CA ARG A 52 13.52 0.58 1.06
C ARG A 52 13.41 2.09 1.01
N THR A 53 12.41 2.63 1.70
CA THR A 53 12.26 4.06 1.96
C THR A 53 11.75 4.25 3.38
N SER A 54 12.18 5.32 4.04
CA SER A 54 11.55 5.77 5.29
C SER A 54 10.48 6.79 4.94
N LEU A 55 9.27 6.62 5.46
CA LEU A 55 8.14 7.52 5.23
C LEU A 55 7.42 7.79 6.56
N PRO A 56 6.75 8.96 6.68
CA PRO A 56 5.84 9.21 7.80
C PRO A 56 4.77 8.13 7.92
N LYS A 57 4.56 7.64 9.15
CA LYS A 57 3.54 6.61 9.45
C LYS A 57 2.15 7.04 8.99
N VAL A 58 1.82 8.33 9.15
CA VAL A 58 0.53 8.92 8.75
C VAL A 58 0.34 8.86 7.24
N GLU A 59 1.36 9.24 6.46
CA GLU A 59 1.31 9.20 4.99
C GLU A 59 1.05 7.77 4.48
N VAL A 60 1.76 6.79 5.05
CA VAL A 60 1.57 5.38 4.68
C VAL A 60 0.16 4.90 5.03
N ALA A 61 -0.34 5.22 6.22
CA ALA A 61 -1.68 4.84 6.65
C ALA A 61 -2.75 5.43 5.71
N GLU A 62 -2.67 6.72 5.38
CA GLU A 62 -3.59 7.38 4.46
C GLU A 62 -3.56 6.76 3.07
N ARG A 63 -2.36 6.45 2.55
CA ARG A 63 -2.20 5.85 1.22
C ARG A 63 -2.83 4.47 1.14
N LEU A 64 -2.64 3.65 2.17
CA LEU A 64 -3.22 2.31 2.26
C LEU A 64 -4.73 2.37 2.45
N TRP A 65 -5.23 3.28 3.29
CA TRP A 65 -6.66 3.54 3.46
C TRP A 65 -7.33 3.87 2.13
N LYS A 66 -6.76 4.82 1.37
CA LYS A 66 -7.24 5.17 0.03
C LYS A 66 -7.24 3.96 -0.90
N TYR A 67 -6.16 3.19 -0.93
CA TYR A 67 -6.05 1.98 -1.75
C TYR A 67 -7.17 0.97 -1.46
N VAL A 68 -7.41 0.67 -0.18
CA VAL A 68 -8.45 -0.29 0.23
C VAL A 68 -9.83 0.20 -0.21
N LEU A 69 -10.15 1.47 0.00
CA LEU A 69 -11.46 2.01 -0.33
C LEU A 69 -11.72 2.12 -1.84
N SER A 70 -10.71 2.47 -2.64
CA SER A 70 -10.88 2.67 -4.07
C SER A 70 -10.73 1.38 -4.90
N GLU A 71 -9.69 0.59 -4.63
CA GLU A 71 -9.24 -0.49 -5.53
C GLU A 71 -9.78 -1.86 -5.12
N LEU A 72 -9.91 -2.11 -3.81
CA LEU A 72 -10.45 -3.37 -3.32
C LEU A 72 -11.98 -3.38 -3.31
N ASN A 73 -12.62 -2.25 -3.65
CA ASN A 73 -14.05 -2.12 -3.89
C ASN A 73 -14.91 -2.80 -2.80
N VAL A 74 -14.47 -2.69 -1.55
CA VAL A 74 -15.02 -3.42 -0.39
C VAL A 74 -16.50 -3.11 -0.16
N ARG A 75 -17.00 -1.98 -0.71
CA ARG A 75 -18.40 -1.56 -0.65
C ARG A 75 -19.34 -2.27 -1.65
N ARG A 76 -18.83 -2.94 -2.67
CA ARG A 76 -19.63 -3.57 -3.75
C ARG A 76 -19.78 -5.09 -3.58
N TRP A 77 -18.88 -5.73 -2.86
CA TRP A 77 -18.98 -7.16 -2.55
C TRP A 77 -20.20 -7.40 -1.66
N GLY A 78 -21.29 -7.93 -2.24
CA GLY A 78 -22.54 -8.24 -1.54
C GLY A 78 -23.74 -7.34 -1.80
N ARG A 79 -23.62 -6.22 -2.55
CA ARG A 79 -24.81 -5.45 -2.97
C ARG A 79 -25.40 -6.04 -4.25
N LYS A 80 -26.62 -6.60 -4.18
CA LYS A 80 -27.41 -6.91 -5.37
C LYS A 80 -27.63 -5.61 -6.18
N LYS A 81 -27.42 -5.65 -7.51
CA LYS A 81 -27.84 -4.54 -8.38
C LYS A 81 -29.34 -4.27 -8.12
N PRO A 82 -29.76 -3.01 -7.92
CA PRO A 82 -31.18 -2.71 -7.83
C PRO A 82 -31.85 -3.21 -9.11
N LYS A 83 -32.94 -3.97 -8.98
CA LYS A 83 -33.74 -4.39 -10.14
C LYS A 83 -34.22 -3.12 -10.83
N GLU A 84 -33.89 -2.95 -12.11
CA GLU A 84 -34.49 -1.91 -12.94
C GLU A 84 -36.01 -2.03 -12.84
N LYS A 85 -36.65 -1.01 -12.25
CA LYS A 85 -38.10 -0.90 -12.32
C LYS A 85 -38.41 -0.58 -13.78
N LYS A 86 -38.91 -1.57 -14.53
CA LYS A 86 -39.61 -1.29 -15.79
C LYS A 86 -40.80 -0.40 -15.41
N ILE A 87 -40.71 0.88 -15.78
CA ILE A 87 -41.85 1.78 -15.76
C ILE A 87 -42.70 1.35 -16.95
N SER A 88 -43.87 0.76 -16.65
CA SER A 88 -44.92 0.44 -17.61
C SER A 88 -45.65 1.71 -18.04
#